data_AF-A0A4U1IH05-F1
#
_entry.id   AF-A0A4U1IH05-F1
#
_cell.length_a   1.000
_cell.length_b   1.000
_cell.length_c   1.000
_cell.angle_alpha   90.00
_cell.angle_beta   90.00
_cell.angle_gamma   90.00
#
_symmetry.space_group_name_H-M   'P 1'
#
loop_
_entity.id
_entity.type
_entity.pdbx_description
1 polymer ?
#
loop_
_entity_poly.entity_id
_entity_poly.type
_entity_poly.pdbx_seq_one_letter_code
_entity_poly.pdbx_strand_id
1 'polypeptide(L)'
;MRISAAQITDFDRHALRDYAVSMVEHLREQLPKKAARFTDEELAALVLSGAERARGYGLVLGAEVAQFLYLMLVLGPDFDEAPRYAAIRRALVRSDIDNGTKLNHIFTLLLT
;
A
#
# COMPACT_ATOMS: atom_id res chain seq x y z
N MET A 1 9.85 -23.50 -26.18
CA MET A 1 8.84 -22.47 -25.88
C MET A 1 9.58 -21.13 -25.74
N ARG A 2 9.42 -20.20 -26.69
CA ARG A 2 10.06 -18.85 -26.62
C ARG A 2 9.00 -17.87 -26.16
N ILE A 3 9.07 -17.41 -24.92
CA ILE A 3 8.27 -16.30 -24.43
C ILE A 3 8.93 -15.04 -24.97
N SER A 4 8.22 -14.24 -25.77
CA SER A 4 8.75 -12.96 -26.27
C SER A 4 8.62 -11.88 -25.19
N ALA A 5 9.49 -10.87 -25.21
CA ALA A 5 9.45 -9.77 -24.22
C ALA A 5 8.08 -9.05 -24.19
N ALA A 6 7.37 -9.01 -25.32
CA ALA A 6 6.01 -8.47 -25.39
C ALA A 6 4.99 -9.28 -24.56
N GLN A 7 5.10 -10.62 -24.54
CA GLN A 7 4.22 -11.47 -23.73
C GLN A 7 4.48 -11.30 -22.23
N ILE A 8 5.73 -11.01 -21.84
CA ILE A 8 6.09 -10.68 -20.44
C ILE A 8 5.43 -9.35 -20.05
N THR A 9 5.53 -8.33 -20.90
CA THR A 9 4.96 -6.99 -20.60
C THR A 9 3.43 -7.01 -20.51
N ASP A 10 2.75 -7.80 -21.34
CA ASP A 10 1.29 -7.94 -21.28
C ASP A 10 0.84 -8.79 -20.09
N PHE A 11 1.59 -9.84 -19.73
CA PHE A 11 1.30 -10.65 -18.54
C PHE A 11 1.43 -9.83 -17.25
N ASP A 12 2.51 -9.04 -17.13
CA ASP A 12 2.74 -8.17 -15.97
C ASP A 12 1.63 -7.12 -15.83
N ARG A 13 1.13 -6.59 -16.96
CA ARG A 13 0.03 -5.62 -16.97
C ARG A 13 -1.29 -6.23 -16.49
N HIS A 14 -1.59 -7.47 -16.89
CA HIS A 14 -2.79 -8.17 -16.44
C HIS A 14 -2.70 -8.50 -14.95
N ALA A 15 -1.58 -9.06 -14.49
CA ALA A 15 -1.36 -9.35 -13.07
C ALA A 15 -1.47 -8.09 -12.20
N LEU A 16 -0.92 -6.96 -12.66
CA LEU A 16 -0.99 -5.69 -11.95
C LEU A 16 -2.42 -5.14 -11.87
N ARG A 17 -3.20 -5.29 -12.96
CA ARG A 17 -4.61 -4.91 -12.97
C ARG A 17 -5.43 -5.77 -12.02
N ASP A 18 -5.26 -7.09 -12.07
CA ASP A 18 -6.00 -8.03 -11.22
C ASP A 18 -5.67 -7.79 -9.73
N TYR A 19 -4.40 -7.54 -9.43
CA TYR A 19 -3.97 -7.10 -8.11
C TYR A 19 -4.66 -5.81 -7.66
N ALA A 20 -4.68 -4.78 -8.53
CA ALA A 20 -5.32 -3.51 -8.21
C ALA A 20 -6.82 -3.67 -7.94
N VAL A 21 -7.52 -4.43 -8.78
CA VAL A 21 -8.96 -4.72 -8.62
C VAL A 21 -9.22 -5.43 -7.29
N SER A 22 -8.51 -6.52 -7.01
CA SER A 22 -8.68 -7.28 -5.77
C SER A 22 -8.39 -6.44 -4.52
N MET A 23 -7.36 -5.59 -4.57
CA MET A 23 -7.03 -4.74 -3.44
C MET A 23 -8.02 -3.57 -3.27
N VAL A 24 -8.56 -3.03 -4.36
CA VAL A 24 -9.65 -2.04 -4.33
C VAL A 24 -10.88 -2.62 -3.63
N GLU A 25 -11.31 -3.83 -4.03
CA GLU A 25 -12.41 -4.54 -3.41
C GLU A 25 -12.15 -4.73 -1.90
N HIS A 26 -10.97 -5.22 -1.56
CA HIS A 26 -10.55 -5.40 -0.17
C HIS A 26 -10.59 -4.09 0.64
N LEU A 27 -10.09 -2.97 0.08
CA LEU A 27 -10.12 -1.66 0.74
C LEU A 27 -11.56 -1.15 0.94
N ARG A 28 -12.44 -1.37 -0.04
CA ARG A 28 -13.87 -1.02 0.06
C ARG A 28 -14.59 -1.85 1.13
N GLU A 29 -14.25 -3.12 1.29
CA GLU A 29 -14.80 -3.98 2.33
C GLU A 29 -14.32 -3.58 3.74
N GLN A 30 -13.02 -3.33 3.90
CA GLN A 30 -12.41 -3.10 5.21
C GLN A 30 -12.59 -1.66 5.72
N LEU A 31 -12.59 -0.67 4.82
CA LEU A 31 -12.71 0.76 5.16
C LEU A 31 -13.74 1.48 4.29
N PRO A 32 -15.01 1.04 4.24
CA PRO A 32 -16.00 1.50 3.25
C PRO A 32 -16.17 3.02 3.23
N LYS A 33 -16.23 3.66 4.42
CA LYS A 33 -16.40 5.12 4.52
C LYS A 33 -15.19 5.91 4.03
N LYS A 34 -13.97 5.37 4.17
CA LYS A 34 -12.74 6.03 3.71
C LYS A 34 -12.54 5.80 2.22
N ALA A 35 -12.74 4.56 1.77
CA ALA A 35 -12.65 4.18 0.36
C ALA A 35 -13.71 4.88 -0.51
N ALA A 36 -14.91 5.13 0.01
CA ALA A 36 -15.97 5.85 -0.71
C ALA A 36 -15.63 7.30 -1.11
N ARG A 37 -14.52 7.86 -0.60
CA ARG A 37 -14.01 9.19 -1.00
C ARG A 37 -13.30 9.17 -2.35
N PHE A 38 -13.01 7.99 -2.88
CA PHE A 38 -12.27 7.78 -4.11
C PHE A 38 -13.17 7.10 -5.15
N THR A 39 -13.03 7.48 -6.42
CA THR A 39 -13.53 6.65 -7.53
C THR A 39 -12.73 5.34 -7.61
N ASP A 40 -13.20 4.38 -8.40
CA ASP A 40 -12.46 3.13 -8.61
C ASP A 40 -11.10 3.39 -9.26
N GLU A 41 -11.02 4.33 -10.20
CA GLU A 41 -9.77 4.73 -10.86
C GLU A 41 -8.80 5.40 -9.87
N GLU A 42 -9.29 6.30 -9.03
CA GLU A 42 -8.47 6.98 -8.02
C GLU A 42 -7.94 5.97 -6.98
N LEU A 43 -8.80 5.05 -6.54
CA LEU A 43 -8.41 4.04 -5.56
C LEU A 43 -7.45 3.02 -6.16
N ALA A 44 -7.63 2.61 -7.42
CA ALA A 44 -6.68 1.76 -8.13
C ALA A 44 -5.32 2.45 -8.31
N ALA A 45 -5.31 3.73 -8.68
CA ALA A 45 -4.06 4.51 -8.77
C ALA A 45 -3.35 4.61 -7.42
N LEU A 46 -4.11 4.82 -6.34
CA LEU A 46 -3.59 4.84 -4.97
C LEU A 46 -3.03 3.48 -4.56
N VAL A 47 -3.69 2.36 -4.92
CA VAL A 47 -3.18 1.00 -4.69
C VAL A 47 -1.84 0.79 -5.37
N LEU A 48 -1.73 1.12 -6.66
CA LEU A 48 -0.51 0.91 -7.42
C LEU A 48 0.64 1.77 -6.91
N SER A 49 0.39 3.05 -6.64
CA SER A 49 1.39 3.96 -6.07
C SER A 49 1.80 3.54 -4.65
N GLY A 50 0.82 3.15 -3.82
CA GLY A 50 1.04 2.71 -2.46
C GLY A 50 1.82 1.40 -2.37
N ALA A 51 1.56 0.44 -3.26
CA ALA A 51 2.33 -0.80 -3.34
C ALA A 51 3.81 -0.55 -3.69
N GLU A 52 4.08 0.35 -4.64
CA GLU A 52 5.45 0.71 -5.00
C GLU A 52 6.18 1.44 -3.86
N ARG A 53 5.49 2.33 -3.14
CA ARG A 53 6.05 3.02 -1.97
C ARG A 53 6.27 2.07 -0.79
N ALA A 54 5.32 1.18 -0.52
CA ALA A 54 5.44 0.14 0.49
C ALA A 54 6.69 -0.74 0.23
N ARG A 55 6.92 -1.13 -1.02
CA ARG A 55 8.13 -1.85 -1.45
C ARG A 55 9.41 -1.08 -1.12
N GLY A 56 9.42 0.24 -1.27
CA GLY A 56 10.52 1.12 -0.87
C GLY A 56 10.86 1.07 0.63
N TYR A 57 9.89 0.72 1.48
CA TYR A 57 10.08 0.48 2.92
C TYR A 57 10.32 -0.99 3.29
N GLY A 58 10.47 -1.86 2.29
CA GLY A 58 10.66 -3.30 2.48
C GLY A 58 9.36 -4.07 2.78
N LEU A 59 8.18 -3.44 2.61
CA LEU A 59 6.87 -4.08 2.78
C LEU A 59 6.49 -4.73 1.44
N VAL A 60 6.61 -6.05 1.35
CA VAL A 60 6.46 -6.79 0.09
C VAL A 60 5.39 -7.87 0.16
N LEU A 61 4.93 -8.23 1.35
CA LEU A 61 3.83 -9.17 1.51
C LEU A 61 2.48 -8.47 1.36
N GLY A 62 1.49 -9.16 0.78
CA GLY A 62 0.17 -8.57 0.52
C GLY A 62 -0.49 -7.96 1.76
N ALA A 63 -0.36 -8.60 2.93
CA ALA A 63 -0.88 -8.08 4.19
C ALA A 63 -0.16 -6.80 4.67
N GLU A 64 1.16 -6.69 4.45
CA GLU A 64 1.96 -5.51 4.81
C GLU A 64 1.59 -4.32 3.91
N VAL A 65 1.45 -4.57 2.60
CA VAL A 65 1.04 -3.57 1.64
C VAL A 65 -0.39 -3.08 1.92
N ALA A 66 -1.32 -3.99 2.26
CA ALA A 66 -2.68 -3.62 2.65
C ALA A 66 -2.68 -2.68 3.87
N GLN A 67 -1.87 -2.97 4.89
CA GLN A 67 -1.74 -2.10 6.06
C GLN A 67 -1.17 -0.72 5.70
N PHE A 68 -0.18 -0.65 4.81
CA PHE A 68 0.33 0.62 4.30
C PHE A 68 -0.76 1.42 3.57
N LEU A 69 -1.56 0.75 2.73
CA LEU A 69 -2.69 1.38 2.03
C LEU A 69 -3.77 1.87 3.00
N TYR A 70 -4.04 1.16 4.10
CA TYR A 70 -4.93 1.66 5.15
C TYR A 70 -4.42 2.97 5.75
N LEU A 71 -3.11 3.07 6.00
CA LEU A 71 -2.50 4.32 6.48
C LEU A 71 -2.69 5.45 5.47
N MET A 72 -2.55 5.20 4.16
CA MET A 72 -2.83 6.20 3.12
C MET A 72 -4.31 6.66 3.14
N LEU A 73 -5.25 5.74 3.31
CA LEU A 73 -6.68 6.08 3.37
C LEU A 73 -7.05 6.86 4.65
N VAL A 74 -6.38 6.59 5.77
CA VAL A 74 -6.69 7.19 7.07
C VAL A 74 -5.98 8.53 7.26
N LEU A 75 -4.69 8.60 6.93
CA LEU A 75 -3.80 9.73 7.20
C LEU A 75 -3.59 10.64 5.97
N GLY A 76 -3.98 10.17 4.79
CA GLY A 76 -3.84 10.85 3.51
C GLY A 76 -2.80 10.19 2.60
N PRO A 77 -2.91 10.36 1.27
CA PRO A 77 -2.05 9.67 0.30
C PRO A 77 -0.55 9.90 0.52
N ASP A 78 -0.15 11.06 1.05
CA ASP A 78 1.26 11.45 1.21
C ASP A 78 1.75 11.35 2.67
N PHE A 79 1.12 10.50 3.49
CA PHE A 79 1.38 10.46 4.93
C PHE A 79 2.84 10.14 5.29
N ASP A 80 3.51 9.28 4.52
CA ASP A 80 4.88 8.84 4.76
C ASP A 80 5.93 9.92 4.42
N GLU A 81 5.54 10.99 3.73
CA GLU A 81 6.37 12.15 3.42
C GLU A 81 5.94 13.40 4.22
N ALA A 82 4.71 13.43 4.72
CA ALA A 82 4.17 14.58 5.42
C ALA A 82 4.90 14.84 6.76
N PRO A 83 5.40 16.07 7.02
CA PRO A 83 6.12 16.39 8.26
C PRO A 83 5.37 16.07 9.55
N ARG A 84 4.03 16.19 9.55
CA ARG A 84 3.18 15.86 10.70
C ARG A 84 3.21 14.39 11.11
N TYR A 85 3.65 13.50 10.22
CA TYR A 85 3.75 12.05 10.46
C TYR A 85 5.21 11.57 10.49
N ALA A 86 6.16 12.46 10.79
CA ALA A 86 7.59 12.12 10.84
C ALA A 86 7.91 10.92 11.77
N ALA A 87 7.14 10.70 12.84
CA ALA A 87 7.30 9.54 13.72
C ALA A 87 6.94 8.22 13.00
N ILE A 88 5.88 8.22 12.19
CA ILE A 88 5.46 7.07 11.39
C ILE A 88 6.51 6.79 10.31
N ARG A 89 6.98 7.83 9.60
CA ARG A 89 8.06 7.68 8.62
C ARG A 89 9.32 7.08 9.24
N ARG A 90 9.73 7.54 10.43
CA ARG A 90 10.87 6.97 11.16
C ARG A 90 10.69 5.49 11.46
N ALA A 91 9.47 5.06 11.81
CA ALA A 91 9.18 3.65 11.99
C ALA A 91 9.26 2.87 10.67
N LEU A 92 8.69 3.40 9.58
CA LEU A 92 8.70 2.75 8.26
C LEU A 92 10.12 2.43 7.75
N VAL A 93 11.07 3.35 7.97
CA VAL A 93 12.46 3.19 7.51
C VAL A 93 13.32 2.27 8.38
N ARG A 94 12.81 1.79 9.52
CA ARG A 94 13.57 0.86 10.38
C ARG A 94 13.77 -0.46 9.67
N SER A 95 15.02 -0.89 9.54
CA SER A 95 15.41 -2.20 9.02
C SER A 95 15.99 -3.12 10.10
N ASP A 96 16.09 -2.62 11.34
CA ASP A 96 16.58 -3.35 12.51
C ASP A 96 15.52 -4.24 13.17
N ILE A 97 14.27 -4.17 12.68
CA ILE A 97 13.12 -4.94 13.16
C ILE A 97 12.35 -5.54 11.99
N ASP A 98 11.60 -6.60 12.23
CA ASP A 98 10.72 -7.19 11.24
C ASP A 98 9.53 -6.27 10.91
N ASN A 99 8.95 -6.46 9.72
CA ASN A 99 7.85 -5.64 9.22
C ASN A 99 6.57 -5.74 10.07
N GLY A 100 6.31 -6.88 10.72
CA GLY A 100 5.16 -7.04 11.61
C GLY A 100 5.30 -6.16 12.85
N THR A 101 6.46 -6.22 13.51
CA THR A 101 6.80 -5.35 14.64
C THR A 101 6.79 -3.87 14.24
N LYS A 102 7.31 -3.54 13.06
CA LYS A 102 7.30 -2.18 12.49
C LYS A 102 5.89 -1.64 12.35
N LEU A 103 4.99 -2.38 11.70
CA LEU A 103 3.61 -1.96 11.45
C LEU A 103 2.82 -1.88 12.76
N ASN A 104 3.00 -2.81 13.70
CA ASN A 104 2.39 -2.75 15.02
C ASN A 104 2.79 -1.46 15.78
N HIS A 105 4.08 -1.11 15.74
CA HIS A 105 4.55 0.13 16.35
C HIS A 105 3.87 1.36 15.74
N ILE A 106 3.69 1.40 14.42
CA ILE A 106 2.96 2.48 13.74
C ILE A 106 1.50 2.56 14.21
N PHE A 107 0.80 1.43 14.30
CA PHE A 107 -0.58 1.43 14.79
C PHE A 107 -0.67 1.90 16.25
N THR A 108 0.31 1.56 17.08
CA THR A 108 0.38 2.04 18.46
C THR A 108 0.51 3.56 18.52
N LEU A 109 1.33 4.17 17.65
CA LEU A 109 1.46 5.64 17.56
C LEU A 109 0.17 6.35 17.15
N LEU A 110 -0.79 5.66 16.53
CA LEU A 110 -2.08 6.24 16.13
C LEU A 110 -3.13 6.21 17.26
N LEU A 111 -2.86 5.49 18.34
CA LEU A 111 -3.76 5.35 19.50
C LEU A 111 -3.35 6.23 20.70
N THR A 112 -2.25 6.96 20.57
CA THR A 112 -1.70 7.90 21.59
C THR A 112 -1.98 9.34 21.22
#